data_AF-A0A2T4HJB8-F1
#
_entry.id   AF-A0A2T4HJB8-F1
#
_cell.length_a   1.000
_cell.length_b   1.000
_cell.length_c   1.000
_cell.angle_alpha   90.00
_cell.angle_beta   90.00
_cell.angle_gamma   90.00
#
_symmetry.space_group_name_H-M   'P 1'
#
loop_
_entity.id
_entity.type
_entity.pdbx_description
1 polymer ?
#
loop_
_entity_poly.entity_id
_entity_poly.type
_entity_poly.pdbx_seq_one_letter_code
_entity_poly.pdbx_strand_id
1 'polypeptide(L)'
;MSRYELKPRPGNGVIKAVIGWDRPLQTFFAQVFTPTEEDPEEGEATIWLGTEPGELPSPEAAIRVVEAYADIPETLAADLGADRDATIGVKDGAHQAEAKQRLFGSLH
;
A
#
# COMPACT_ATOMS: atom_id res chain seq x y z
N MET A 1 -3.30 1.25 -10.03
CA MET A 1 -3.10 1.21 -8.57
C MET A 1 -4.47 1.12 -7.96
N SER A 2 -4.67 0.20 -7.02
CA SER A 2 -5.86 0.15 -6.18
C SER A 2 -5.52 0.60 -4.76
N ARG A 3 -6.54 1.02 -4.00
CA ARG A 3 -6.38 1.37 -2.59
C ARG A 3 -7.69 1.13 -1.83
N TYR A 4 -7.54 0.75 -0.58
CA TYR A 4 -8.61 0.59 0.40
C TYR A 4 -8.25 1.38 1.63
N GLU A 5 -9.18 2.21 2.08
CA GLU A 5 -9.08 2.85 3.39
C GLU A 5 -9.75 1.94 4.41
N LEU A 6 -9.00 1.64 5.48
CA LEU A 6 -9.45 0.77 6.55
C LEU A 6 -9.85 1.60 7.75
N LYS A 7 -10.90 1.15 8.43
CA LYS A 7 -11.38 1.78 9.66
C LYS A 7 -10.35 1.55 10.78
N PRO A 8 -9.81 2.61 11.40
CA PRO A 8 -8.89 2.44 12.54
C PRO A 8 -9.58 1.79 13.73
N ARG A 9 -8.83 0.96 14.48
CA ARG A 9 -9.27 0.43 15.76
C ARG A 9 -9.25 1.54 16.82
N PRO A 10 -10.22 1.57 17.75
CA PRO A 10 -10.24 2.59 18.80
C PRO A 10 -9.05 2.41 19.76
N GLY A 11 -8.49 3.53 20.22
CA GLY A 11 -7.53 3.55 21.34
C GLY A 11 -6.05 3.33 20.99
N ASN A 12 -5.68 3.23 19.71
CA ASN A 12 -4.29 3.07 19.27
C ASN A 12 -3.65 4.36 18.70
N GLY A 13 -4.38 5.48 18.67
CA GLY A 13 -3.89 6.77 18.16
C GLY A 13 -3.80 6.88 16.65
N VAL A 14 -4.23 5.87 15.88
CA VAL A 14 -4.27 5.90 14.42
C VAL A 14 -5.59 6.51 13.95
N ILE A 15 -5.52 7.38 12.94
CA ILE A 15 -6.69 8.07 12.37
C ILE A 15 -7.06 7.55 10.98
N LYS A 16 -6.13 6.89 10.29
CA LYS A 16 -6.35 6.30 8.97
C LYS A 16 -5.32 5.21 8.69
N ALA A 17 -5.74 4.11 8.08
CA ALA A 17 -4.85 3.12 7.51
C ALA A 17 -5.25 2.87 6.06
N VAL A 18 -4.26 2.78 5.17
CA VAL A 18 -4.47 2.59 3.73
C VAL A 18 -3.64 1.41 3.27
N ILE A 19 -4.23 0.55 2.46
CA ILE A 19 -3.58 -0.62 1.88
C ILE A 19 -3.97 -0.74 0.40
N GLY A 20 -3.09 -1.26 -0.45
CA GLY A 20 -3.43 -1.40 -1.87
C GLY A 20 -2.37 -2.10 -2.70
N TRP A 21 -2.62 -2.16 -4.01
CA TRP A 21 -1.70 -2.68 -5.02
C TRP A 21 -1.12 -1.56 -5.88
N ASP A 22 0.21 -1.47 -5.93
CA ASP A 22 0.95 -0.63 -6.88
C ASP A 22 1.46 -1.48 -8.04
N ARG A 23 0.81 -1.33 -9.20
CA ARG A 23 1.17 -2.05 -10.43
C ARG A 23 2.55 -1.63 -10.97
N PRO A 24 2.88 -0.34 -11.15
CA PRO A 24 4.22 0.07 -11.57
C PRO A 24 5.35 -0.53 -10.71
N LEU A 25 5.22 -0.51 -9.39
CA LEU A 25 6.20 -1.11 -8.49
C LEU A 25 6.07 -2.63 -8.38
N GLN A 26 4.94 -3.20 -8.81
CA GLN A 26 4.60 -4.62 -8.62
C GLN A 26 4.71 -5.04 -7.14
N THR A 27 4.23 -4.18 -6.25
CA THR A 27 4.21 -4.42 -4.81
C THR A 27 2.86 -4.04 -4.24
N PHE A 28 2.43 -4.73 -3.19
CA PHE A 28 1.43 -4.18 -2.29
C PHE A 28 2.06 -3.04 -1.50
N PHE A 29 1.22 -2.15 -0.96
CA PHE A 29 1.67 -1.08 -0.07
C PHE A 29 0.74 -0.97 1.12
N ALA A 30 1.28 -0.46 2.22
CA ALA A 30 0.55 -0.24 3.46
C ALA A 30 1.03 1.06 4.11
N GLN A 31 0.07 1.89 4.54
CA GLN A 31 0.30 3.16 5.19
C GLN A 31 -0.55 3.26 6.46
N VAL A 32 0.03 3.76 7.55
CA VAL A 32 -0.66 4.05 8.80
C VAL A 32 -0.42 5.51 9.14
N PHE A 33 -1.51 6.25 9.35
CA PHE A 33 -1.49 7.66 9.63
C PHE A 33 -1.82 7.93 11.09
N THR A 34 -0.98 8.73 11.73
CA THR A 34 -1.18 9.20 13.10
C THR A 34 -1.28 10.72 13.11
N PRO A 35 -2.15 11.31 13.96
CA PRO A 35 -2.35 12.74 14.01
C PRO A 35 -1.07 13.44 14.49
N THR A 36 -0.82 14.64 13.98
CA THR A 36 0.24 15.54 14.45
C THR A 36 -0.37 16.82 15.03
N GLU A 37 0.46 17.67 15.66
CA GLU A 37 0.00 18.97 16.16
C GLU A 37 -0.41 19.90 15.00
N GLU A 38 0.27 19.80 13.86
CA GLU A 38 0.03 20.61 12.67
C GLU A 38 -1.16 20.10 11.85
N ASP A 39 -1.31 18.77 11.72
CA ASP A 39 -2.34 18.11 10.92
C ASP A 39 -3.08 17.02 11.74
N PRO A 40 -3.95 17.39 12.69
CA PRO A 40 -4.62 16.42 13.57
C PRO A 40 -5.68 15.57 12.87
N GLU A 41 -6.23 16.02 11.73
CA GLU A 41 -7.28 15.30 10.97
C GLU A 41 -6.71 14.43 9.84
N GLU A 42 -5.63 14.88 9.19
CA GLU A 42 -5.00 14.13 8.09
C GLU A 42 -3.86 13.22 8.58
N GLY A 43 -3.09 13.72 9.55
CA GLY A 43 -1.92 13.07 10.14
C GLY A 43 -0.78 12.84 9.18
N GLU A 44 0.27 12.21 9.70
CA GLU A 44 1.43 11.79 8.93
C GLU A 44 1.47 10.27 8.79
N ALA A 45 1.96 9.80 7.64
CA ALA A 45 2.22 8.38 7.40
C ALA A 45 3.43 7.91 8.23
N THR A 46 3.21 7.61 9.50
CA THR A 46 4.25 7.12 10.42
C THR A 46 4.70 5.70 10.12
N ILE A 47 3.89 4.94 9.38
CA ILE A 47 4.31 3.71 8.72
C ILE A 47 3.99 3.84 7.25
N TRP A 48 4.97 3.58 6.39
CA TRP A 48 4.79 3.45 4.95
C TRP A 48 5.73 2.37 4.42
N LEU A 49 5.16 1.25 3.98
CA LEU A 49 5.86 0.15 3.32
C LEU A 49 5.26 -0.10 1.92
N GLY A 50 6.04 -0.74 1.05
CA GLY A 50 5.67 -0.92 -0.36
C GLY A 50 6.02 0.29 -1.24
N THR A 51 7.13 0.94 -0.93
CA THR A 51 7.69 2.07 -1.69
C THR A 51 8.73 1.63 -2.71
N GLU A 52 9.21 0.38 -2.60
CA GLU A 52 10.17 -0.21 -3.52
C GLU A 52 9.55 -1.34 -4.36
N PRO A 53 10.11 -1.62 -5.55
CA PRO A 53 9.62 -2.71 -6.38
C PRO A 53 9.66 -4.07 -5.68
N GLY A 54 8.50 -4.73 -5.59
CA GLY A 54 8.35 -6.07 -5.00
C GLY A 54 8.53 -6.17 -3.46
N GLU A 55 8.57 -5.04 -2.74
CA GLU A 55 8.83 -5.00 -1.29
C GLU A 55 7.84 -5.82 -0.45
N LEU A 56 6.54 -5.71 -0.77
CA LEU A 56 5.47 -6.51 -0.18
C LEU A 56 4.84 -7.39 -1.27
N PRO A 57 5.20 -8.68 -1.36
CA PRO A 57 4.85 -9.53 -2.49
C PRO A 57 3.47 -10.19 -2.40
N SER A 58 2.78 -10.10 -1.26
CA SER A 58 1.47 -10.74 -1.05
C SER A 58 0.48 -9.84 -0.30
N PRO A 59 -0.85 -10.02 -0.50
CA PRO A 59 -1.86 -9.33 0.28
C PRO A 59 -1.67 -9.51 1.79
N GLU A 60 -1.33 -10.72 2.23
CA GLU A 60 -1.13 -11.05 3.64
C GLU A 60 0.06 -10.31 4.23
N ALA A 61 1.14 -10.13 3.46
CA ALA A 61 2.30 -9.36 3.90
C ALA A 61 1.92 -7.90 4.17
N ALA A 62 1.10 -7.29 3.29
CA ALA A 62 0.62 -5.93 3.49
C ALA A 62 -0.43 -5.83 4.61
N ILE A 63 -1.32 -6.82 4.76
CA ILE A 63 -2.31 -6.85 5.85
C ILE A 63 -1.63 -6.89 7.22
N ARG A 64 -0.56 -7.67 7.38
CA ARG A 64 0.20 -7.72 8.65
C ARG A 64 0.73 -6.36 9.10
N VAL A 65 0.99 -5.45 8.18
CA VAL A 65 1.45 -4.09 8.51
C VAL A 65 0.33 -3.28 9.19
N VAL A 66 -0.93 -3.51 8.81
CA VAL A 66 -2.08 -2.70 9.23
C VAL A 66 -3.01 -3.39 10.23
N GLU A 67 -2.90 -4.72 10.42
CA GLU A 67 -3.85 -5.52 11.22
C GLU A 67 -3.94 -5.11 12.70
N ALA A 68 -2.83 -4.64 13.27
CA ALA A 68 -2.79 -4.11 14.63
C ALA A 68 -3.51 -2.75 14.77
N TYR A 69 -3.66 -2.03 13.66
CA TYR A 69 -4.10 -0.63 13.65
C TYR A 69 -5.53 -0.45 13.15
N ALA A 70 -6.02 -1.35 12.29
CA ALA A 70 -7.31 -1.21 11.63
C ALA A 70 -8.13 -2.50 11.64
N ASP A 71 -9.43 -2.35 11.45
CA ASP A 71 -10.34 -3.47 11.22
C ASP A 71 -10.12 -4.01 9.81
N ILE A 72 -9.83 -5.31 9.71
CA ILE A 72 -9.52 -5.99 8.45
C ILE A 72 -10.78 -6.73 7.97
N PRO A 73 -11.40 -6.31 6.84
CA PRO A 73 -12.46 -7.08 6.22
C PRO A 73 -11.97 -8.47 5.81
N GLU A 74 -12.79 -9.50 6.02
CA GLU A 74 -12.43 -10.89 5.67
C GLU A 74 -12.17 -11.07 4.16
N THR A 75 -12.77 -10.22 3.31
CA THR A 75 -12.59 -10.27 1.85
C THR A 75 -11.33 -9.55 1.37
N LEU A 76 -10.69 -8.73 2.21
CA LEU A 76 -9.65 -7.79 1.78
C LEU A 76 -8.48 -8.48 1.07
N ALA A 77 -8.04 -9.64 1.57
CA ALA A 77 -6.95 -10.39 0.94
C ALA A 77 -7.32 -10.86 -0.48
N ALA A 78 -8.57 -11.32 -0.68
CA ALA A 78 -9.06 -11.75 -1.98
C ALA A 78 -9.23 -10.56 -2.93
N ASP A 79 -9.75 -9.44 -2.42
CA ASP A 79 -9.94 -8.21 -3.20
C ASP A 79 -8.59 -7.64 -3.69
N LEU A 80 -7.58 -7.57 -2.81
CA LEU A 80 -6.21 -7.18 -3.16
C LEU A 80 -5.57 -8.12 -4.19
N GLY A 81 -5.79 -9.43 -4.05
CA GLY A 81 -5.33 -10.42 -5.02
C GLY A 81 -5.96 -10.21 -6.39
N ALA A 82 -7.28 -9.96 -6.44
CA ALA A 82 -8.00 -9.67 -7.66
C ALA A 82 -7.51 -8.38 -8.35
N ASP A 83 -7.21 -7.33 -7.57
CA ASP A 83 -6.63 -6.09 -8.11
C ASP A 83 -5.26 -6.31 -8.76
N ARG A 84 -4.40 -7.12 -8.14
CA ARG A 84 -3.12 -7.51 -8.72
C ARG A 84 -3.36 -8.25 -10.04
N ASP A 85 -4.22 -9.26 -10.01
CA ASP A 85 -4.46 -10.15 -11.14
C ASP A 85 -5.11 -9.41 -12.33
N ALA A 86 -5.98 -8.44 -12.07
CA ALA A 86 -6.56 -7.55 -13.08
C ALA A 86 -5.52 -6.71 -13.83
N THR A 87 -4.30 -6.59 -13.30
CA THR A 87 -3.20 -5.86 -13.93
C THR A 87 -2.20 -6.74 -14.67
N ILE A 88 -2.40 -8.07 -14.69
CA ILE A 88 -1.56 -8.99 -15.45
C ILE A 88 -1.59 -8.62 -16.94
N GLY A 89 -0.41 -8.55 -17.55
CA GLY A 89 -0.26 -8.19 -18.97
C GLY A 89 -0.30 -6.69 -19.28
N VAL A 90 -0.58 -5.84 -18.29
CA VAL A 90 -0.53 -4.37 -18.44
C VAL A 90 0.91 -3.90 -18.31
N LYS A 91 1.47 -3.39 -19.42
CA LYS A 91 2.83 -2.85 -19.48
C LYS A 91 2.88 -1.41 -19.00
N ASP A 92 3.99 -1.04 -18.37
CA ASP A 92 4.30 0.36 -18.11
C ASP A 92 4.47 1.14 -19.41
N GLY A 93 4.03 2.40 -19.41
CA GLY A 93 4.36 3.33 -20.48
C GLY A 93 5.86 3.66 -20.46
N ALA A 94 6.41 4.13 -21.58
CA ALA A 94 7.84 4.42 -21.73
C ALA A 94 8.40 5.32 -20.62
N HIS A 95 7.69 6.40 -20.27
CA HIS A 95 8.09 7.32 -19.19
C HIS A 95 8.07 6.66 -17.80
N GLN A 96 7.16 5.73 -17.55
CA GLN A 96 7.10 5.00 -16.28
C GLN A 96 8.26 4.01 -16.15
N ALA A 97 8.55 3.28 -17.24
CA ALA A 97 9.67 2.36 -17.29
C ALA A 97 11.02 3.09 -17.09
N GLU A 98 11.22 4.23 -17.76
CA GLU A 98 12.41 5.07 -17.59
C GLU A 98 12.55 5.61 -16.15
N ALA A 99 11.45 6.10 -15.57
CA ALA A 99 11.46 6.60 -14.19
C ALA A 99 11.81 5.49 -13.19
N LYS A 100 11.23 4.30 -13.37
CA LYS A 100 11.52 3.13 -12.53
C LYS A 100 13.00 2.73 -12.62
N GLN A 101 13.57 2.71 -13.83
CA GLN A 101 14.98 2.41 -14.04
C GLN A 101 15.90 3.45 -13.37
N ARG A 102 15.53 4.74 -13.42
CA ARG A 102 16.31 5.82 -12.78
C ARG A 102 16.25 5.78 -11.25
N LEU A 103 15.10 5.46 -10.68
CA LEU A 103 14.86 5.49 -9.24
C LEU A 103 15.34 4.22 -8.54
N PHE A 104 15.20 3.06 -9.17
CA PHE A 104 15.43 1.76 -8.53
C PHE A 104 16.50 0.89 -9.23
N GLY A 105 17.13 1.38 -10.29
CA GLY A 105 18.13 0.64 -11.07
C GLY A 105 17.52 -0.39 -12.03
N SER A 106 18.37 -1.18 -12.69
CA SER A 106 17.92 -2.22 -13.62
C SER A 106 17.40 -3.43 -12.86
N LEU A 107 16.08 -3.54 -12.75
CA LEU A 107 15.40 -4.76 -12.29
C LEU A 107 15.63 -5.85 -13.34
N HIS A 108 16.38 -6.90 -12.97
CA HIS A 108 16.66 -8.06 -13.81
C HIS A 108 15.48 -9.03 -13.84
#